data_AF-A0A2G7LY27-F1
#
_entry.id   AF-A0A2G7LY27-F1
#
_cell.length_a   1.000
_cell.length_b   1.000
_cell.length_c   1.000
_cell.angle_alpha   90.00
_cell.angle_beta   90.00
_cell.angle_gamma   90.00
#
_symmetry.space_group_name_H-M   'P 1'
#
loop_
_entity.id
_entity.type
_entity.pdbx_description
1 polymer ?
#
loop_
_entity_poly.entity_id
_entity_poly.type
_entity_poly.pdbx_seq_one_letter_code
_entity_poly.pdbx_strand_id
1 'polypeptide(L)'
;MSFYKQVKYHEKEAKRYRELAEIENESKKQISIGVYIFDREAGKVARVSGLEKGSIDFSADNLDGSYSRGYHYVVNNWRLATVNEIDKAIDNPLHTMN
;
A
#
# COMPACT_ATOMS: atom_id res chain seq x y z
N MET A 1 4.58 2.61 41.02
CA MET A 1 4.91 1.54 40.04
C MET A 1 6.32 1.04 40.37
N SER A 2 6.58 -0.27 40.47
CA SER A 2 7.94 -0.77 40.74
C SER A 2 8.84 -0.64 39.50
N PHE A 3 10.12 -0.30 39.68
CA PHE A 3 11.13 -0.15 38.61
C PHE A 3 11.13 -1.33 37.63
N TYR A 4 11.01 -2.57 38.15
CA TYR A 4 10.91 -3.78 37.32
C TYR A 4 9.69 -3.81 36.38
N LYS A 5 8.57 -3.19 36.78
CA LYS A 5 7.38 -3.10 35.91
C LYS A 5 7.58 -2.07 34.80
N GLN A 6 8.31 -0.98 35.06
CA GLN A 6 8.65 0.02 34.03
C GLN A 6 9.61 -0.55 32.99
N VAL A 7 10.66 -1.25 33.42
CA VAL A 7 11.63 -1.88 32.50
C VAL A 7 10.93 -2.86 31.55
N LYS A 8 10.11 -3.79 32.07
CA LYS A 8 9.36 -4.75 31.23
C LYS A 8 8.38 -4.07 30.27
N TYR A 9 7.75 -2.96 30.69
CA TYR A 9 6.85 -2.19 29.84
C TYR A 9 7.61 -1.57 28.66
N HIS A 10 8.76 -0.93 28.93
CA HIS A 10 9.58 -0.32 27.90
C HIS A 10 10.22 -1.35 26.95
N GLU A 11 10.61 -2.54 27.44
CA GLU A 11 11.07 -3.64 26.59
C GLU A 11 9.99 -4.10 25.60
N LYS A 12 8.73 -4.20 26.06
CA LYS A 12 7.60 -4.59 25.20
C LYS A 12 7.29 -3.52 24.15
N GLU A 13 7.29 -2.25 24.54
CA GLU A 13 7.15 -1.12 23.61
C GLU A 13 8.26 -1.11 22.56
N ALA A 14 9.52 -1.24 22.98
CA ALA A 14 10.67 -1.25 22.08
C ALA A 14 10.61 -2.41 21.06
N LYS A 15 10.17 -3.60 21.48
CA LYS A 15 9.95 -4.73 20.57
C LYS A 15 8.88 -4.40 19.52
N ARG A 16 7.75 -3.84 19.94
CA ARG A 16 6.66 -3.43 19.05
C ARG A 16 7.11 -2.36 18.04
N TYR A 17 7.91 -1.39 18.46
CA TYR A 17 8.43 -0.38 17.53
C TYR A 17 9.39 -0.96 16.49
N ARG A 18 10.23 -1.95 16.85
CA ARG A 18 11.10 -2.63 15.88
C ARG A 18 10.31 -3.40 14.82
N GLU A 19 9.31 -4.16 15.26
CA GLU A 19 8.43 -4.91 14.35
C GLU A 19 7.74 -3.95 13.35
N LEU A 20 7.25 -2.81 13.82
CA LEU A 20 6.65 -1.79 12.95
C LEU A 20 7.65 -1.17 11.96
N ALA A 21 8.90 -0.98 12.37
CA ALA A 21 9.94 -0.42 11.51
C ALA A 21 10.39 -1.40 10.41
N GLU A 22 10.48 -2.70 10.72
CA GLU A 22 10.77 -3.74 9.72
C GLU A 22 9.67 -3.80 8.66
N ILE A 23 8.42 -3.83 9.12
CA ILE A 23 7.20 -3.72 8.31
C ILE A 23 7.25 -2.49 7.38
N GLU A 24 7.51 -1.31 7.93
CA GLU A 24 7.57 -0.08 7.14
C GLU A 24 8.66 -0.15 6.05
N ASN A 25 9.83 -0.71 6.39
CA ASN A 25 10.93 -0.87 5.45
C ASN A 25 10.60 -1.84 4.32
N GLU A 26 9.90 -2.94 4.60
CA GLU A 26 9.44 -3.87 3.56
C GLU A 26 8.37 -3.24 2.66
N SER A 27 7.41 -2.52 3.25
CA SER A 27 6.37 -1.80 2.51
C SER A 27 6.97 -0.75 1.56
N LYS A 28 7.97 0.02 2.03
CA LYS A 28 8.68 1.02 1.21
C LYS A 28 9.37 0.42 -0.03
N LYS A 29 9.76 -0.86 0.02
CA LYS A 29 10.36 -1.55 -1.13
C LYS A 29 9.32 -1.92 -2.19
N GLN A 30 8.07 -2.11 -1.79
CA GLN A 30 7.01 -2.60 -2.67
C GLN A 30 6.14 -1.46 -3.25
N ILE A 31 5.89 -0.42 -2.46
CA ILE A 31 4.98 0.68 -2.84
C ILE A 31 5.70 2.01 -2.88
N SER A 32 5.62 2.66 -4.04
CA SER A 32 6.03 4.04 -4.30
C SER A 32 5.10 4.67 -5.33
N ILE A 33 5.11 6.01 -5.43
CA ILE A 33 4.33 6.73 -6.44
C ILE A 33 4.73 6.21 -7.82
N GLY A 34 3.72 5.90 -8.64
CA GLY A 34 3.88 5.39 -9.98
C GLY A 34 3.85 3.87 -10.12
N VAL A 35 3.94 3.12 -9.02
CA VAL A 35 3.77 1.65 -9.03
C VAL A 35 2.33 1.30 -9.41
N TYR A 36 2.17 0.22 -10.18
CA TYR A 36 0.87 -0.33 -10.51
C TYR A 36 0.47 -1.41 -9.50
N ILE A 37 -0.74 -1.25 -8.97
CA ILE A 37 -1.40 -2.22 -8.10
C ILE A 37 -2.65 -2.74 -8.78
N PHE A 38 -3.11 -3.91 -8.34
CA PHE A 38 -4.43 -4.43 -8.62
C PHE A 38 -5.31 -4.16 -7.40
N ASP A 39 -6.28 -3.27 -7.55
CA ASP A 39 -7.35 -3.04 -6.59
C ASP A 39 -8.30 -4.25 -6.67
N ARG A 40 -8.33 -5.04 -5.58
CA ARG A 40 -9.12 -6.27 -5.50
C ARG A 40 -10.61 -5.98 -5.32
N GLU A 41 -10.96 -4.84 -4.73
CA GLU A 41 -12.36 -4.45 -4.53
C GLU A 41 -12.97 -3.95 -5.84
N ALA A 42 -12.25 -3.09 -6.55
CA ALA A 42 -12.68 -2.60 -7.86
C ALA A 42 -12.47 -3.62 -9.00
N GLY A 43 -11.57 -4.60 -8.81
CA GLY A 43 -11.18 -5.57 -9.84
C GLY A 43 -10.39 -4.93 -10.98
N LYS A 44 -9.64 -3.86 -10.69
CA LYS A 44 -8.98 -3.00 -11.70
C LYS A 44 -7.52 -2.74 -11.35
N VAL A 45 -6.74 -2.36 -12.37
CA VAL A 45 -5.38 -1.86 -12.18
C VAL A 45 -5.44 -0.37 -11.87
N ALA A 46 -4.73 0.04 -10.82
CA ALA A 46 -4.56 1.41 -10.40
C ALA A 46 -3.08 1.77 -10.29
N ARG A 47 -2.76 3.04 -10.53
CA ARG A 47 -1.41 3.56 -10.38
C ARG A 47 -1.33 4.37 -9.09
N VAL A 48 -0.40 4.03 -8.20
CA VAL A 48 -0.20 4.77 -6.95
C VAL A 48 0.09 6.23 -7.25
N SER A 49 -0.75 7.13 -6.75
CA SER A 49 -0.73 8.57 -7.04
C SER A 49 -0.29 9.41 -5.85
N GLY A 50 -0.43 8.90 -4.63
CA GLY A 50 -0.07 9.62 -3.41
C GLY A 50 0.21 8.68 -2.24
N LEU A 51 1.11 9.10 -1.35
CA LEU A 51 1.49 8.38 -0.14
C LEU A 51 1.07 9.21 1.07
N GLU A 52 -0.13 8.98 1.62
CA GLU A 52 -0.66 9.78 2.73
C GLU A 52 0.11 9.54 4.04
N LYS A 53 0.48 8.28 4.32
CA LYS A 53 1.30 7.89 5.48
C LYS A 53 2.46 6.99 5.07
N GLY A 54 3.17 7.42 4.03
CA GLY A 54 4.19 6.60 3.38
C GLY A 54 3.56 5.42 2.62
N SER A 55 4.28 4.31 2.52
CA SER A 55 3.85 3.11 1.77
C SER A 55 2.76 2.28 2.46
N ILE A 56 2.37 2.66 3.69
CA ILE A 56 1.38 1.95 4.51
C ILE A 56 -0.05 2.30 4.09
N ASP A 57 -0.27 3.54 3.67
CA ASP A 57 -1.57 4.12 3.33
C ASP A 57 -1.36 5.05 2.13
N PHE A 58 -1.93 4.66 1.00
CA PHE A 58 -1.68 5.31 -0.27
C PHE A 58 -2.95 5.44 -1.11
N SER A 59 -3.02 6.51 -1.90
CA SER A 59 -4.00 6.65 -2.96
C SER A 59 -3.47 6.07 -4.26
N ALA A 60 -4.37 5.53 -5.07
CA ALA A 60 -4.08 5.10 -6.41
C ALA A 60 -5.20 5.53 -7.36
N ASP A 61 -4.83 5.89 -8.58
CA ASP A 61 -5.77 6.28 -9.62
C ASP A 61 -5.98 5.08 -10.54
N ASN A 62 -7.20 4.59 -10.65
CA ASN A 62 -7.56 3.63 -11.69
C ASN A 62 -7.34 4.28 -13.06
N LEU A 63 -7.09 3.46 -14.09
CA LEU A 63 -6.84 3.99 -15.43
C LEU A 63 -8.03 4.77 -16.00
N ASP A 64 -9.24 4.54 -15.48
CA ASP A 64 -10.46 5.29 -15.79
C ASP A 64 -10.64 6.59 -15.02
N GLY A 65 -9.62 7.02 -14.28
CA GLY A 65 -9.65 8.23 -13.47
C GLY A 65 -10.47 8.10 -12.19
N SER A 66 -11.03 6.92 -11.90
CA SER A 66 -11.66 6.67 -10.60
C SER A 66 -10.61 6.46 -9.51
N TYR A 67 -10.98 6.77 -8.27
CA TYR A 67 -10.10 6.71 -7.12
C TYR A 67 -10.06 5.30 -6.50
N SER A 68 -8.87 4.91 -6.03
CA SER A 68 -8.61 3.72 -5.23
C SER A 68 -7.73 4.09 -4.02
N ARG A 69 -7.78 3.28 -2.97
CA ARG A 69 -6.95 3.42 -1.78
C ARG A 69 -6.44 2.07 -1.33
N GLY A 70 -5.14 1.97 -1.08
CA GLY A 70 -4.53 0.74 -0.57
C GLY A 70 -4.01 0.94 0.85
N TYR A 71 -4.26 -0.06 1.70
CA TYR A 71 -3.66 -0.14 3.03
C TYR A 71 -2.85 -1.43 3.12
N HIS A 72 -1.56 -1.38 3.43
CA HIS A 72 -0.75 -2.61 3.46
C HIS A 72 -1.17 -3.55 4.62
N TYR A 73 -1.58 -2.99 5.76
CA TYR A 73 -1.77 -3.76 7.01
C TYR A 73 -3.19 -3.77 7.54
N VAL A 74 -4.08 -2.91 7.02
CA VAL A 74 -5.44 -2.75 7.56
C VAL A 74 -6.44 -3.59 6.78
N VAL A 75 -6.30 -3.65 5.46
CA VAL A 75 -7.22 -4.33 4.57
C VAL A 75 -6.42 -4.95 3.42
N ASN A 76 -6.60 -6.24 3.15
CA ASN A 76 -5.98 -6.90 2.00
C ASN A 76 -6.78 -6.58 0.71
N ASN A 77 -6.96 -5.29 0.41
CA ASN A 77 -7.76 -4.82 -0.72
C ASN A 77 -6.93 -4.55 -1.98
N TRP A 78 -5.61 -4.79 -1.95
CA TRP A 78 -4.75 -4.61 -3.11
C TRP A 78 -3.66 -5.71 -3.21
N ARG A 79 -2.94 -5.71 -4.32
CA ARG A 79 -1.64 -6.37 -4.49
C ARG A 79 -0.87 -5.70 -5.62
N LEU A 80 0.41 -6.03 -5.81
CA LEU A 80 1.11 -5.61 -7.02
C LEU A 80 0.42 -6.19 -8.27
N ALA A 81 0.24 -5.35 -9.29
CA ALA A 81 -0.26 -5.78 -10.58
C ALA A 81 0.82 -6.58 -11.32
N THR A 82 0.42 -7.62 -12.04
CA THR A 82 1.32 -8.35 -12.93
C THR A 82 1.48 -7.60 -14.26
N VAL A 83 2.58 -7.86 -14.98
CA VAL A 83 2.83 -7.25 -16.30
C VAL A 83 1.63 -7.45 -17.25
N ASN A 84 1.10 -8.67 -17.34
CA ASN A 84 -0.07 -8.97 -18.18
C ASN A 84 -1.33 -8.18 -17.81
N GLU A 85 -1.52 -7.85 -16.53
CA GLU A 85 -2.67 -7.04 -16.09
C GLU A 85 -2.48 -5.57 -16.45
N ILE A 86 -1.25 -5.08 -16.32
CA ILE A 86 -0.87 -3.72 -16.72
C ILE A 86 -1.07 -3.57 -18.23
N ASP A 87 -0.52 -4.47 -19.04
CA ASP A 87 -0.62 -4.45 -20.50
C ASP A 87 -2.09 -4.48 -20.93
N LYS A 88 -2.89 -5.41 -20.38
CA LYS A 88 -4.34 -5.47 -20.67
C LYS A 88 -5.10 -4.22 -20.29
N ALA A 89 -4.70 -3.55 -19.22
CA ALA A 89 -5.39 -2.35 -18.74
C ALA A 89 -5.03 -1.12 -19.58
N ILE A 90 -3.79 -1.04 -20.08
CA ILE A 90 -3.31 0.01 -20.99
C ILE A 90 -3.84 -0.18 -22.41
N ASP A 91 -3.85 -1.43 -22.91
CA ASP A 91 -4.29 -1.76 -24.28
C ASP A 91 -5.81 -1.75 -24.45
N ASN A 92 -6.58 -1.60 -23.36
CA ASN A 92 -8.04 -1.53 -23.42
C ASN A 92 -8.49 -0.11 -23.84
N PRO A 93 -9.09 0.08 -25.03
CA PRO A 93 -9.26 1.38 -25.67
C PRO A 93 -10.36 2.29 -25.07
N LEU A 94 -10.83 2.02 -23.85
CA LEU A 94 -11.75 2.95 -23.16
C LEU A 94 -11.07 4.26 -22.72
N HIS A 95 -9.75 4.40 -22.92
CA HIS A 95 -8.98 5.61 -22.60
C HIS A 95 -8.52 6.43 -23.82
N THR A 96 -8.98 6.12 -25.02
CA THR A 96 -8.84 7.06 -26.15
C THR A 96 -10.12 7.89 -26.30
N MET A 97 -10.06 9.11 -25.78
CA MET A 97 -10.86 10.29 -26.12
C MET A 97 -12.26 10.42 -25.51
N ASN A 98 -12.36 11.30 -24.50
CA ASN A 98 -13.16 12.53 -24.64
C ASN A 98 -12.21 13.73 -24.56
#